data_AF-A0A8H6S2Y0-F1
#
_entry.id   AF-A0A8H6S2Y0-F1
#
_cell.length_a   1.000
_cell.length_b   1.000
_cell.length_c   1.000
_cell.angle_alpha   90.00
_cell.angle_beta   90.00
_cell.angle_gamma   90.00
#
_symmetry.space_group_name_H-M   'P 1'
#
loop_
_entity.id
_entity.type
_entity.pdbx_description
1 polymer ?
#
loop_
_entity_poly.entity_id
_entity_poly.type
_entity_poly.pdbx_seq_one_letter_code
_entity_poly.pdbx_strand_id
1 'polypeptide(L)'
;MSSHSSHHAPPASWPAADPGNAIFKFSKKSTTQVVDSSGRSVATIVTTGPGSKKESIVYGAADGEIIAVVEWTQPHPKLRLRGQDDAQEIKDVFPFNSRTNSRRMSHEGKTYVWKLSTDRLSYDLFLSSAPNQPERLAYWYTNQGAVYIEVQNSMCEPGLLDMIFLIVLLMSSGVELEVHTKPNGFLKFAIALEAAVRQLTAVSERWSRQDLDPSQRSNILLPQPITWLHLVDGRWVFVAYSNDEISRIACWDLLATQTEAIAEGFLSGRVESARVETQDNGIVLALALGGHQSGVLVTTLREKGKKYVFHELARVEQSSHVLMLSGTILGCAVLNDANVPHLVDWENNTVYEIPAPPGALDTPERRSVPHLIAIQNDILVVVRHTGVEVYQSHPSFQQPMSFLRLIPVSSIWEAVVVPTPTTRLHLLLLTSRGIESVTVDEHDSHEISCIARSPKCSCFIEDPPPSYL
;
A
#
# COMPACT_ATOMS: atom_id res chain seq x y z
N MET A 1 -3.87 -7.51 44.77
CA MET A 1 -3.76 -8.79 44.04
C MET A 1 -4.63 -8.68 42.80
N SER A 2 -4.05 -8.27 41.66
CA SER A 2 -4.75 -8.20 40.38
C SER A 2 -3.83 -8.76 39.31
N SER A 3 -4.16 -9.97 38.87
CA SER A 3 -3.47 -10.69 37.80
C SER A 3 -3.85 -10.09 36.44
N HIS A 4 -2.89 -9.46 35.77
CA HIS A 4 -3.01 -9.19 34.33
C HIS A 4 -2.81 -10.49 33.56
N SER A 5 -3.89 -11.07 33.04
CA SER A 5 -3.79 -12.10 32.00
C SER A 5 -3.69 -11.41 30.63
N SER A 6 -2.47 -11.32 30.10
CA SER A 6 -2.25 -10.98 28.70
C SER A 6 -2.76 -12.14 27.83
N HIS A 7 -3.90 -11.94 27.17
CA HIS A 7 -4.38 -12.83 26.12
C HIS A 7 -3.45 -12.72 24.91
N HIS A 8 -2.43 -13.58 24.85
CA HIS A 8 -1.68 -13.80 23.61
C HIS A 8 -2.58 -14.57 22.64
N ALA A 9 -2.82 -13.99 21.46
CA ALA A 9 -3.39 -14.72 20.34
C ALA A 9 -2.54 -15.99 20.08
N PRO A 10 -3.16 -17.14 19.76
CA PRO A 10 -2.41 -18.36 19.48
C PRO A 10 -1.44 -18.09 18.31
N PRO A 11 -0.17 -18.54 18.40
CA PRO A 11 0.79 -18.32 17.34
C PRO A 11 0.26 -18.93 16.03
N ALA A 12 0.37 -18.17 14.93
CA ALA A 12 0.02 -18.67 13.60
C ALA A 12 0.71 -20.03 13.37
N SER A 13 -0.08 -21.04 13.00
CA SER A 13 0.41 -22.40 12.79
C SER A 13 1.47 -22.42 11.70
N TRP A 14 2.60 -23.08 11.95
CA TRP A 14 3.64 -23.27 10.95
C TRP A 14 3.10 -24.06 9.74
N PRO A 15 3.53 -23.73 8.51
CA PRO A 15 3.26 -24.58 7.36
C PRO A 15 3.89 -25.97 7.57
N ALA A 16 3.25 -27.00 7.03
CA ALA A 16 3.81 -28.35 7.05
C ALA A 16 5.03 -28.41 6.11
N ALA A 17 6.19 -28.81 6.63
CA ALA A 17 7.38 -29.06 5.83
C ALA A 17 7.23 -30.36 5.04
N ASP A 18 7.86 -30.43 3.88
CA ASP A 18 8.11 -31.71 3.24
C ASP A 18 8.95 -32.60 4.21
N PRO A 19 8.68 -33.91 4.27
CA PRO A 19 9.41 -34.81 5.17
C PRO A 19 10.93 -34.72 4.95
N GLY A 20 11.67 -34.35 6.00
CA GLY A 20 13.12 -34.23 5.94
C GLY A 20 13.63 -32.83 5.60
N ASN A 21 12.77 -31.81 5.56
CA ASN A 21 13.18 -30.42 5.42
C ASN A 21 13.08 -29.65 6.74
N ALA A 22 13.92 -28.64 6.90
CA ALA A 22 13.85 -27.65 7.96
C ALA A 22 13.14 -26.39 7.45
N ILE A 23 12.19 -25.86 8.22
CA ILE A 23 11.56 -24.57 7.91
C ILE A 23 12.12 -23.50 8.84
N PHE A 24 12.46 -22.37 8.25
CA PHE A 24 12.83 -21.16 8.96
C PHE A 24 11.84 -20.04 8.64
N LYS A 25 11.57 -19.20 9.63
CA LYS A 25 10.67 -18.05 9.54
C LYS A 25 11.42 -16.77 9.83
N PHE A 26 11.22 -15.75 8.99
CA PHE A 26 11.78 -14.41 9.18
C PHE A 26 10.74 -13.52 9.87
N SER A 27 11.09 -12.95 11.03
CA SER A 27 10.20 -12.04 11.75
C SER A 27 10.23 -10.61 11.17
N LYS A 28 9.06 -10.01 10.96
CA LYS A 28 8.92 -8.57 10.63
C LYS A 28 8.97 -7.71 11.89
N LYS A 29 10.16 -7.48 12.43
CA LYS A 29 10.42 -6.52 13.52
C LYS A 29 11.61 -5.65 13.14
N SER A 30 11.88 -4.57 13.89
CA SER A 30 13.07 -3.72 13.72
C SER A 30 14.39 -4.53 13.76
N THR A 31 14.38 -5.65 14.47
CA THR A 31 15.38 -6.72 14.38
C THR A 31 14.72 -7.97 13.81
N THR A 32 15.16 -8.42 12.63
CA THR A 32 14.61 -9.63 12.02
C THR A 32 15.32 -10.85 12.57
N GLN A 33 14.60 -11.69 13.30
CA GLN A 33 15.07 -13.00 13.71
C GLN A 33 14.68 -14.02 12.66
N VAL A 34 15.63 -14.90 12.33
CA VAL A 34 15.38 -16.14 11.62
C VAL A 34 15.23 -17.22 12.68
N VAL A 35 14.05 -17.82 12.76
CA VAL A 35 13.74 -18.88 13.74
C VAL A 35 13.44 -20.19 13.04
N ASP A 36 13.88 -21.30 13.61
CA ASP A 36 13.51 -22.65 13.15
C ASP A 36 12.07 -23.01 13.59
N SER A 37 11.56 -24.17 13.14
CA SER A 37 10.22 -24.66 13.50
C SER A 37 10.01 -24.90 15.00
N SER A 38 11.08 -24.99 15.79
CA SER A 38 11.01 -25.07 17.26
C SER A 38 10.95 -23.69 17.93
N GLY A 39 11.03 -22.61 17.15
CA GLY A 39 11.06 -21.23 17.62
C GLY A 39 12.44 -20.76 18.07
N ARG A 40 13.49 -21.57 17.90
CA ARG A 40 14.86 -21.19 18.26
C ARG A 40 15.44 -20.28 17.17
N SER A 41 16.05 -19.17 17.58
CA SER A 41 16.74 -18.27 16.65
C SER A 41 18.01 -18.93 16.12
N VAL A 42 18.18 -18.89 14.80
CA VAL A 42 19.36 -19.41 14.07
C VAL A 42 20.20 -18.28 13.48
N ALA A 43 19.59 -17.14 13.19
CA ALA A 43 20.29 -15.91 12.82
C ALA A 43 19.51 -14.69 13.30
N THR A 44 20.22 -13.59 13.52
CA THR A 44 19.64 -12.28 13.86
C THR A 44 20.13 -11.23 12.89
N ILE A 45 19.21 -10.44 12.35
CA ILE A 45 19.50 -9.39 11.39
C ILE A 45 19.15 -8.06 12.05
N VAL A 46 20.17 -7.25 12.31
CA VAL A 46 20.02 -5.92 12.89
C VAL A 46 20.21 -4.90 11.79
N THR A 47 19.27 -3.98 11.68
CA THR A 47 19.37 -2.88 10.72
C THR A 47 19.60 -1.57 11.45
N THR A 48 20.68 -0.88 11.12
CA THR A 48 21.13 0.36 11.77
C THR A 48 21.28 1.49 10.76
N GLY A 49 21.25 2.72 11.24
CA GLY A 49 21.53 3.92 10.45
C GLY A 49 20.29 4.57 9.81
N PRO A 50 20.25 5.92 9.72
CA PRO A 50 19.17 6.66 9.06
C PRO A 50 19.36 6.78 7.55
N GLY A 51 18.25 6.79 6.80
CA GLY A 51 18.21 7.19 5.39
C GLY A 51 19.13 6.39 4.46
N SER A 52 20.02 7.08 3.75
CA SER A 52 20.93 6.53 2.73
C SER A 52 22.19 5.84 3.28
N LYS A 53 22.39 5.85 4.60
CA LYS A 53 23.49 5.14 5.30
C LYS A 53 22.95 3.98 6.15
N LYS A 54 21.94 3.30 5.62
CA LYS A 54 21.36 2.13 6.27
C LYS A 54 22.31 0.95 6.10
N GLU A 55 22.54 0.21 7.16
CA GLU A 55 23.34 -1.02 7.16
C GLU A 55 22.51 -2.15 7.77
N SER A 56 22.58 -3.35 7.20
CA SER A 56 22.03 -4.56 7.80
C SER A 56 23.16 -5.52 8.14
N ILE A 57 23.27 -5.89 9.41
CA ILE A 57 24.28 -6.81 9.92
C ILE A 57 23.59 -8.12 10.27
N VAL A 58 24.09 -9.22 9.69
CA VAL A 58 23.61 -10.57 9.93
C VAL A 58 24.54 -11.26 10.92
N TYR A 59 23.98 -11.68 12.06
CA TYR A 59 24.68 -12.41 13.13
C TYR A 59 24.26 -13.87 13.15
N GLY A 60 25.22 -14.78 13.28
CA GLY A 60 24.94 -16.20 13.55
C GLY A 60 24.45 -16.38 14.99
N ALA A 61 23.39 -17.14 15.22
CA ALA A 61 22.87 -17.29 16.59
C ALA A 61 23.73 -18.20 17.47
N ALA A 62 24.52 -19.11 16.88
CA ALA A 62 25.34 -20.06 17.62
C ALA A 62 26.61 -19.43 18.22
N ASP A 63 27.25 -18.53 17.47
CA ASP A 63 28.53 -17.91 17.82
C ASP A 63 28.42 -16.40 18.10
N GLY A 64 27.32 -15.75 17.67
CA GLY A 64 27.15 -14.30 17.75
C GLY A 64 28.04 -13.55 16.75
N GLU A 65 28.74 -14.26 15.88
CA GLU A 65 29.71 -13.68 14.96
C GLU A 65 29.00 -13.08 13.74
N ILE A 66 29.61 -12.05 13.15
CA ILE A 66 29.07 -11.38 11.96
C ILE A 66 29.24 -12.31 10.75
N ILE A 67 28.12 -12.73 10.18
CA ILE A 67 28.06 -13.50 8.93
C ILE A 67 28.27 -12.58 7.73
N ALA A 68 27.54 -11.46 7.71
CA ALA A 68 27.52 -10.54 6.59
C ALA A 68 27.13 -9.14 7.02
N VAL A 69 27.65 -8.14 6.31
CA VAL A 69 27.24 -6.74 6.41
C VAL A 69 26.75 -6.30 5.04
N VAL A 70 25.51 -5.81 4.98
CA VAL A 70 24.92 -5.21 3.79
C VAL A 70 24.87 -3.70 3.98
N GLU A 71 25.67 -2.99 3.21
CA GLU A 71 25.67 -1.53 3.15
C GLU A 71 24.65 -1.11 2.09
N TRP A 72 23.53 -0.52 2.49
CA TRP A 72 22.46 -0.10 1.59
C TRP A 72 22.77 1.25 0.93
N THR A 73 23.97 1.40 0.39
CA THR A 73 24.38 2.57 -0.36
C THR A 73 23.66 2.63 -1.71
N GLN A 74 23.11 3.78 -2.07
CA GLN A 74 22.60 4.00 -3.43
C GLN A 74 23.74 4.38 -4.38
N PRO A 75 23.72 3.94 -5.65
CA PRO A 75 22.66 3.17 -6.32
C PRO A 75 22.79 1.64 -6.19
N HIS A 76 23.91 1.13 -5.66
CA HIS A 76 24.20 -0.30 -5.59
C HIS A 76 24.59 -0.67 -4.16
N PRO A 77 23.78 -1.47 -3.45
CA PRO A 77 24.16 -1.97 -2.14
C PRO A 77 25.43 -2.81 -2.25
N LYS A 78 26.26 -2.75 -1.22
CA LYS A 78 27.47 -3.54 -1.10
C LYS A 78 27.31 -4.59 -0.02
N LEU A 79 27.96 -5.72 -0.22
CA LEU A 79 27.95 -6.86 0.66
C LEU A 79 29.38 -7.20 1.05
N ARG A 80 29.62 -7.31 2.35
CA ARG A 80 30.84 -7.85 2.91
C ARG A 80 30.51 -9.13 3.67
N LEU A 81 31.06 -10.26 3.21
CA LEU A 81 30.92 -11.55 3.90
C LEU A 81 31.99 -11.72 4.98
N ARG A 82 31.73 -12.61 5.94
CA ARG A 82 32.71 -13.00 6.96
C ARG A 82 34.03 -13.42 6.32
N GLY A 83 35.14 -12.86 6.80
CA GLY A 83 36.48 -13.17 6.29
C GLY A 83 36.86 -12.46 4.98
N GLN A 84 36.00 -11.59 4.44
CA GLN A 84 36.35 -10.70 3.34
C GLN A 84 36.64 -9.29 3.86
N ASP A 85 37.78 -8.73 3.45
CA ASP A 85 38.19 -7.38 3.85
C ASP A 85 37.36 -6.31 3.11
N ASP A 86 37.07 -6.54 1.83
CA ASP A 86 36.39 -5.60 0.95
C ASP A 86 34.90 -5.93 0.75
N ALA A 87 34.06 -4.89 0.77
CA ALA A 87 32.66 -4.99 0.39
C ALA A 87 32.51 -5.02 -1.15
N GLN A 88 31.78 -6.00 -1.67
CA GLN A 88 31.54 -6.20 -3.10
C GLN A 88 30.14 -5.73 -3.48
N GLU A 89 29.94 -5.25 -4.71
CA GLU A 89 28.58 -4.91 -5.15
C GLU A 89 27.71 -6.16 -5.23
N ILE A 90 26.47 -6.08 -4.73
CA ILE A 90 25.57 -7.24 -4.70
C ILE A 90 25.33 -7.83 -6.09
N LYS A 91 25.34 -7.01 -7.14
CA LYS A 91 25.16 -7.49 -8.52
C LYS A 91 26.28 -8.42 -8.99
N ASP A 92 27.47 -8.30 -8.39
CA ASP A 92 28.64 -9.10 -8.73
C ASP A 92 28.65 -10.41 -7.91
N VAL A 93 28.22 -10.34 -6.63
CA VAL A 93 28.11 -11.53 -5.76
C VAL A 93 26.90 -12.38 -6.14
N PHE A 94 25.78 -11.75 -6.51
CA PHE A 94 24.50 -12.37 -6.82
C PHE A 94 23.92 -11.90 -8.16
N PRO A 95 24.59 -12.22 -9.28
CA PRO A 95 24.19 -11.73 -10.59
C PRO A 95 22.81 -12.22 -10.98
N PHE A 96 21.99 -11.28 -11.48
CA PHE A 96 20.67 -11.54 -12.01
C PHE A 96 20.73 -11.84 -13.51
N ASN A 97 20.01 -12.88 -13.92
CA ASN A 97 19.84 -13.25 -15.32
C ASN A 97 18.38 -13.02 -15.71
N SER A 98 18.12 -11.88 -16.36
CA SER A 98 16.78 -11.47 -16.80
C SER A 98 16.13 -12.44 -17.77
N ARG A 99 16.90 -13.14 -18.61
CA ARG A 99 16.34 -14.12 -19.58
C ARG A 99 15.70 -15.32 -18.90
N THR A 100 16.20 -15.69 -17.73
CA THR A 100 15.74 -16.88 -16.99
C THR A 100 15.07 -16.52 -15.68
N ASN A 101 14.91 -15.22 -15.41
CA ASN A 101 14.48 -14.67 -14.14
C ASN A 101 15.11 -15.39 -12.94
N SER A 102 16.44 -15.51 -12.97
CA SER A 102 17.18 -16.28 -11.98
C SER A 102 18.36 -15.50 -11.41
N ARG A 103 18.73 -15.80 -10.18
CA ARG A 103 19.96 -15.29 -9.54
C ARG A 103 20.92 -16.43 -9.32
N ARG A 104 22.21 -16.18 -9.55
CA ARG A 104 23.26 -17.16 -9.27
C ARG A 104 24.01 -16.77 -8.00
N MET A 105 24.40 -17.76 -7.23
CA MET A 105 25.38 -17.60 -6.15
C MET A 105 26.46 -18.65 -6.27
N SER A 106 27.66 -18.34 -5.77
CA SER A 106 28.75 -19.31 -5.68
C SER A 106 29.12 -19.52 -4.22
N HIS A 107 29.23 -20.77 -3.78
CA HIS A 107 29.67 -21.17 -2.45
C HIS A 107 30.56 -22.40 -2.56
N GLU A 108 31.74 -22.37 -1.96
CA GLU A 108 32.74 -23.47 -2.01
C GLU A 108 33.00 -24.04 -3.43
N GLY A 109 33.08 -23.16 -4.44
CA GLY A 109 33.32 -23.54 -5.83
C GLY A 109 32.11 -24.16 -6.56
N LYS A 110 30.97 -24.29 -5.88
CA LYS A 110 29.70 -24.72 -6.47
C LYS A 110 28.83 -23.52 -6.82
N THR A 111 28.12 -23.62 -7.94
CA THR A 111 27.18 -22.58 -8.38
C THR A 111 25.76 -23.03 -8.10
N TYR A 112 25.02 -22.22 -7.35
CA TYR A 112 23.61 -22.43 -7.07
C TYR A 112 22.79 -21.38 -7.81
N VAL A 113 21.56 -21.74 -8.16
CA VAL A 113 20.65 -20.90 -8.93
C VAL A 113 19.32 -20.80 -8.21
N TRP A 114 18.97 -19.59 -7.79
CA TRP A 114 17.62 -19.23 -7.36
C TRP A 114 16.79 -18.92 -8.59
N LYS A 115 15.75 -19.71 -8.85
CA LYS A 115 14.82 -19.49 -9.96
C LYS A 115 13.45 -19.17 -9.39
N LEU A 116 12.75 -18.24 -10.03
CA LEU A 116 11.34 -18.02 -9.73
C LEU A 116 10.56 -19.31 -9.98
N SER A 117 9.78 -19.75 -8.98
CA SER A 117 8.98 -20.96 -9.08
C SER A 117 7.81 -20.77 -10.05
N THR A 118 7.08 -21.85 -10.34
CA THR A 118 5.94 -21.84 -11.27
C THR A 118 4.78 -20.96 -10.78
N ASP A 119 4.65 -20.77 -9.47
CA ASP A 119 3.62 -19.90 -8.87
C ASP A 119 3.93 -18.40 -8.99
N ARG A 120 5.15 -18.05 -9.44
CA ARG A 120 5.68 -16.67 -9.55
C ARG A 120 5.71 -15.86 -8.26
N LEU A 121 5.49 -16.49 -7.11
CA LEU A 121 5.47 -15.85 -5.79
C LEU A 121 6.54 -16.42 -4.85
N SER A 122 7.18 -17.51 -5.28
CA SER A 122 8.23 -18.21 -4.54
C SER A 122 9.48 -18.42 -5.39
N TYR A 123 10.60 -18.77 -4.75
CA TYR A 123 11.85 -19.07 -5.43
C TYR A 123 12.38 -20.43 -4.99
N ASP A 124 12.77 -21.22 -5.96
CA ASP A 124 13.41 -22.52 -5.77
C ASP A 124 14.93 -22.37 -5.94
N LEU A 125 15.69 -22.95 -5.02
CA LEU A 125 17.15 -23.06 -5.11
C LEU A 125 17.54 -24.40 -5.71
N PHE A 126 18.46 -24.38 -6.66
CA PHE A 126 19.02 -25.57 -7.30
C PHE A 126 20.54 -25.51 -7.40
N LEU A 127 21.19 -26.67 -7.46
CA LEU A 127 22.60 -26.77 -7.83
C LEU A 127 22.74 -26.74 -9.36
N SER A 128 23.55 -25.84 -9.91
CA SER A 128 23.65 -25.64 -11.37
C SER A 128 24.22 -26.83 -12.13
N SER A 129 24.93 -27.76 -11.47
CA SER A 129 25.57 -28.91 -12.09
C SER A 129 24.65 -30.12 -12.31
N ALA A 130 23.37 -30.03 -11.94
CA ALA A 130 22.37 -31.10 -12.13
C ALA A 130 21.33 -30.74 -13.23
N PRO A 131 21.71 -30.73 -14.52
CA PRO A 131 20.85 -30.20 -15.59
C PRO A 131 19.63 -31.07 -15.90
N ASN A 132 19.69 -32.39 -15.64
CA ASN A 132 18.67 -33.32 -16.12
C ASN A 132 17.50 -33.50 -15.16
N GLN A 133 17.73 -33.31 -13.85
CA GLN A 133 16.72 -33.29 -12.78
C GLN A 133 17.29 -32.46 -11.63
N PRO A 134 17.13 -31.13 -11.64
CA PRO A 134 17.68 -30.30 -10.58
C PRO A 134 16.89 -30.58 -9.29
N GLU A 135 17.55 -31.22 -8.33
CA GLU A 135 16.99 -31.42 -6.99
C GLU A 135 16.79 -30.06 -6.32
N ARG A 136 15.57 -29.82 -5.81
CA ARG A 136 15.23 -28.60 -5.10
C ARG A 136 15.86 -28.63 -3.72
N LEU A 137 16.71 -27.66 -3.47
CA LEU A 137 17.54 -27.57 -2.29
C LEU A 137 16.95 -26.70 -1.20
N ALA A 138 16.31 -25.62 -1.61
CA ALA A 138 15.58 -24.73 -0.74
C ALA A 138 14.39 -24.11 -1.49
N TYR A 139 13.39 -23.70 -0.73
CA TYR A 139 12.16 -23.12 -1.23
C TYR A 139 11.79 -21.91 -0.37
N TRP A 140 11.89 -20.71 -0.95
CA TRP A 140 11.51 -19.46 -0.30
C TRP A 140 10.10 -19.07 -0.72
N TYR A 141 9.23 -18.73 0.22
CA TYR A 141 7.85 -18.32 -0.06
C TYR A 141 7.30 -17.37 1.01
N THR A 142 6.17 -16.74 0.70
CA THR A 142 5.44 -15.89 1.66
C THR A 142 4.11 -16.54 2.05
N ASN A 143 3.77 -16.50 3.33
CA ASN A 143 2.50 -17.01 3.83
C ASN A 143 1.99 -16.11 4.97
N GLN A 144 0.75 -15.62 4.86
CA GLN A 144 0.14 -14.68 5.83
C GLN A 144 1.04 -13.47 6.13
N GLY A 145 1.72 -12.94 5.11
CA GLY A 145 2.61 -11.79 5.25
C GLY A 145 3.94 -12.08 5.97
N ALA A 146 4.24 -13.32 6.36
CA ALA A 146 5.57 -13.71 6.85
C ALA A 146 6.37 -14.41 5.74
N VAL A 147 7.69 -14.29 5.81
CA VAL A 147 8.62 -14.94 4.89
C VAL A 147 9.09 -16.25 5.51
N TYR A 148 8.97 -17.33 4.75
CA TYR A 148 9.42 -18.66 5.11
C TYR A 148 10.47 -19.13 4.12
N ILE A 149 11.39 -19.96 4.62
CA ILE A 149 12.27 -20.74 3.79
C ILE A 149 12.31 -22.17 4.28
N GLU A 150 12.12 -23.10 3.37
CA GLU A 150 12.27 -24.51 3.59
C GLU A 150 13.59 -24.96 2.98
N VAL A 151 14.41 -25.69 3.73
CA VAL A 151 15.75 -26.14 3.32
C VAL A 151 15.85 -27.63 3.54
N GLN A 152 16.38 -28.35 2.54
CA GLN A 152 16.57 -29.79 2.64
C GLN A 152 17.60 -30.14 3.71
N ASN A 153 17.33 -31.10 4.61
CA ASN A 153 18.28 -31.44 5.69
C ASN A 153 19.61 -32.02 5.19
N SER A 154 19.65 -32.56 3.96
CA SER A 154 20.89 -33.00 3.32
C SER A 154 21.85 -31.83 3.03
N MET A 155 21.36 -30.60 3.07
CA MET A 155 22.12 -29.37 2.86
C MET A 155 22.67 -28.84 4.18
N CYS A 156 23.72 -29.50 4.68
CA CYS A 156 24.49 -29.06 5.84
C CYS A 156 25.95 -28.73 5.47
N GLU A 157 26.18 -28.15 4.29
CA GLU A 157 27.49 -27.59 4.00
C GLU A 157 27.72 -26.35 4.89
N PRO A 158 28.86 -26.27 5.61
CA PRO A 158 29.18 -25.12 6.43
C PRO A 158 29.04 -23.80 5.65
N GLY A 159 28.34 -22.83 6.23
CA GLY A 159 28.14 -21.50 5.64
C GLY A 159 27.12 -21.41 4.49
N LEU A 160 26.61 -22.52 3.95
CA LEU A 160 25.63 -22.44 2.86
C LEU A 160 24.28 -21.91 3.36
N LEU A 161 23.86 -22.32 4.56
CA LEU A 161 22.63 -21.84 5.19
C LEU A 161 22.69 -20.32 5.44
N ASP A 162 23.87 -19.82 5.81
CA ASP A 162 24.11 -18.40 6.02
C ASP A 162 23.94 -17.60 4.73
N MET A 163 24.50 -18.12 3.63
CA MET A 163 24.34 -17.53 2.29
C MET A 163 22.88 -17.55 1.83
N ILE A 164 22.15 -18.63 2.12
CA ILE A 164 20.73 -18.76 1.84
C ILE A 164 19.94 -17.67 2.58
N PHE A 165 20.15 -17.49 3.88
CA PHE A 165 19.46 -16.47 4.67
C PHE A 165 19.76 -15.05 4.20
N LEU A 166 21.02 -14.79 3.84
CA LEU A 166 21.42 -13.52 3.26
C LEU A 166 20.68 -13.23 1.95
N ILE A 167 20.59 -14.20 1.03
CA ILE A 167 19.88 -13.99 -0.24
C ILE A 167 18.39 -13.77 -0.01
N VAL A 168 17.78 -14.51 0.92
CA VAL A 168 16.38 -14.30 1.31
C VAL A 168 16.17 -12.88 1.84
N LEU A 169 17.08 -12.37 2.68
CA LEU A 169 17.04 -10.99 3.14
C LEU A 169 17.10 -10.01 1.97
N LEU A 170 18.03 -10.20 1.04
CA LEU A 170 18.18 -9.34 -0.13
C LEU A 170 16.94 -9.35 -1.02
N MET A 171 16.38 -10.52 -1.33
CA MET A 171 15.17 -10.66 -2.13
C MET A 171 13.93 -10.09 -1.42
N SER A 172 13.83 -10.23 -0.09
CA SER A 172 12.68 -9.74 0.69
C SER A 172 12.72 -8.24 0.94
N SER A 173 13.88 -7.59 0.78
CA SER A 173 14.07 -6.16 1.03
C SER A 173 13.49 -5.23 -0.05
N GLY A 174 12.95 -5.80 -1.14
CA GLY A 174 12.37 -5.02 -2.25
C GLY A 174 13.41 -4.25 -3.08
N VAL A 175 14.70 -4.49 -2.87
CA VAL A 175 15.73 -3.99 -3.80
C VAL A 175 15.64 -4.82 -5.08
N GLU A 176 14.80 -4.36 -6.00
CA GLU A 176 14.89 -4.70 -7.42
C GLU A 176 16.27 -4.21 -7.93
N LEU A 177 17.29 -5.04 -7.75
CA LEU A 177 18.58 -4.91 -8.41
C LEU A 177 18.38 -5.17 -9.90
N GLU A 178 17.92 -4.16 -10.64
CA GLU A 178 17.94 -4.15 -12.11
C GLU A 178 18.60 -2.91 -12.71
N VAL A 179 19.19 -3.20 -13.86
CA VAL A 179 20.01 -2.41 -14.77
C VAL A 179 19.24 -1.20 -15.30
N HIS A 180 19.97 -0.11 -15.48
CA HIS A 180 19.54 1.13 -16.13
C HIS A 180 18.52 0.95 -17.28
N THR A 181 17.27 1.31 -17.01
CA THR A 181 16.45 2.09 -17.94
C THR A 181 15.87 3.29 -17.19
N LYS A 182 16.11 4.48 -17.75
CA LYS A 182 15.69 5.79 -17.23
C LYS A 182 14.16 5.94 -17.11
N PRO A 183 13.69 6.93 -16.34
CA PRO A 183 12.50 6.81 -15.50
C PRO A 183 11.24 7.24 -16.25
N ASN A 184 10.23 6.37 -16.27
CA ASN A 184 8.95 6.65 -16.91
C ASN A 184 7.81 6.34 -15.95
N GLY A 185 7.10 7.39 -15.52
CA GLY A 185 5.63 7.42 -15.43
C GLY A 185 4.91 6.25 -14.74
N PHE A 186 5.58 5.56 -13.82
CA PHE A 186 5.23 4.19 -13.50
C PHE A 186 3.98 4.05 -12.64
N LEU A 187 3.42 5.11 -12.06
CA LEU A 187 2.33 4.95 -11.08
C LEU A 187 0.91 5.03 -11.67
N LYS A 188 0.69 5.86 -12.69
CA LYS A 188 -0.53 5.77 -13.52
C LYS A 188 -0.50 4.49 -14.37
N PHE A 189 0.70 4.06 -14.76
CA PHE A 189 0.91 2.73 -15.32
C PHE A 189 0.72 1.65 -14.26
N ALA A 190 1.16 1.79 -13.01
CA ALA A 190 1.07 0.72 -12.00
C ALA A 190 -0.36 0.44 -11.56
N ILE A 191 -1.25 1.42 -11.47
CA ILE A 191 -2.66 1.14 -11.14
C ILE A 191 -3.37 0.51 -12.35
N ALA A 192 -3.09 1.00 -13.57
CA ALA A 192 -3.61 0.40 -14.80
C ALA A 192 -2.97 -0.96 -15.14
N LEU A 193 -1.71 -1.17 -14.76
CA LEU A 193 -0.90 -2.37 -14.95
C LEU A 193 -1.18 -3.35 -13.83
N GLU A 194 -1.46 -2.94 -12.60
CA GLU A 194 -1.93 -3.83 -11.54
C GLU A 194 -3.34 -4.30 -11.85
N ALA A 195 -4.22 -3.41 -12.33
CA ALA A 195 -5.53 -3.80 -12.85
C ALA A 195 -5.40 -4.71 -14.08
N ALA A 196 -4.51 -4.38 -15.03
CA ALA A 196 -4.27 -5.20 -16.22
C ALA A 196 -3.53 -6.50 -15.91
N VAL A 197 -2.60 -6.53 -14.96
CA VAL A 197 -1.86 -7.72 -14.51
C VAL A 197 -2.80 -8.59 -13.69
N ARG A 198 -3.69 -8.05 -12.87
CA ARG A 198 -4.74 -8.84 -12.21
C ARG A 198 -5.70 -9.43 -13.23
N GLN A 199 -6.13 -8.66 -14.23
CA GLN A 199 -6.94 -9.16 -15.35
C GLN A 199 -6.19 -10.22 -16.17
N LEU A 200 -4.92 -9.99 -16.51
CA LEU A 200 -4.09 -10.90 -17.30
C LEU A 200 -3.67 -12.14 -16.51
N THR A 201 -3.50 -12.05 -15.19
CA THR A 201 -3.24 -13.19 -14.29
C THR A 201 -4.49 -14.05 -14.14
N ALA A 202 -5.67 -13.44 -13.96
CA ALA A 202 -6.95 -14.15 -13.96
C ALA A 202 -7.24 -14.82 -15.32
N VAL A 203 -6.87 -14.18 -16.44
CA VAL A 203 -6.95 -14.77 -17.79
C VAL A 203 -5.89 -15.87 -17.97
N SER A 204 -4.67 -15.69 -17.46
CA SER A 204 -3.57 -16.65 -17.54
C SER A 204 -3.87 -17.93 -16.77
N GLU A 205 -4.45 -17.85 -15.57
CA GLU A 205 -4.87 -19.03 -14.81
C GLU A 205 -5.96 -19.83 -15.53
N ARG A 206 -6.94 -19.15 -16.15
CA ARG A 206 -8.01 -19.80 -16.93
C ARG A 206 -7.47 -20.47 -18.19
N TRP A 207 -6.59 -19.78 -18.91
CA TRP A 207 -5.90 -20.34 -20.08
C TRP A 207 -5.06 -21.58 -19.71
N SER A 208 -4.36 -21.54 -18.58
CA SER A 208 -3.52 -22.64 -18.08
C SER A 208 -4.34 -23.88 -17.71
N ARG A 209 -5.59 -23.71 -17.30
CA ARG A 209 -6.54 -24.81 -17.03
C ARG A 209 -7.20 -25.37 -18.29
N GLN A 210 -6.85 -24.86 -19.47
CA GLN A 210 -7.55 -25.11 -20.74
C GLN A 210 -9.06 -24.83 -20.65
N ASP A 211 -9.44 -23.92 -19.74
CA ASP A 211 -10.80 -23.42 -19.62
C ASP A 211 -10.97 -22.35 -20.70
N LEU A 212 -11.20 -22.82 -21.93
CA LEU A 212 -11.27 -22.03 -23.16
C LEU A 212 -12.57 -21.22 -23.28
N ASP A 213 -13.42 -21.24 -22.26
CA ASP A 213 -14.57 -20.35 -22.24
C ASP A 213 -14.06 -18.91 -22.24
N PRO A 214 -14.42 -18.10 -23.26
CA PRO A 214 -13.93 -16.73 -23.37
C PRO A 214 -14.21 -16.01 -22.06
N SER A 215 -13.23 -15.23 -21.56
CA SER A 215 -13.41 -14.38 -20.39
C SER A 215 -14.76 -13.71 -20.51
N GLN A 216 -15.71 -14.15 -19.68
CA GLN A 216 -17.10 -13.78 -19.83
C GLN A 216 -17.13 -12.29 -19.54
N ARG A 217 -17.20 -11.48 -20.61
CA ARG A 217 -17.40 -10.04 -20.49
C ARG A 217 -18.81 -9.89 -19.97
N SER A 218 -18.94 -9.86 -18.66
CA SER A 218 -20.19 -9.53 -17.99
C SER A 218 -20.41 -8.04 -18.21
N ASN A 219 -21.17 -7.70 -19.24
CA ASN A 219 -21.71 -6.36 -19.36
C ASN A 219 -22.76 -6.22 -18.26
N ILE A 220 -22.41 -5.53 -17.19
CA ILE A 220 -23.38 -5.09 -16.19
C ILE A 220 -24.14 -3.93 -16.86
N LEU A 221 -25.27 -4.26 -17.49
CA LEU A 221 -26.16 -3.27 -18.06
C LEU A 221 -26.90 -2.59 -16.90
N LEU A 222 -26.38 -1.44 -16.48
CA LEU A 222 -27.08 -0.61 -15.51
C LEU A 222 -28.15 0.20 -16.24
N PRO A 223 -29.39 0.23 -15.73
CA PRO A 223 -30.49 0.94 -16.39
C PRO A 223 -30.33 2.47 -16.34
N GLN A 224 -29.34 2.99 -15.59
CA GLN A 224 -29.22 4.40 -15.25
C GLN A 224 -27.75 4.86 -15.33
N PRO A 225 -27.52 6.18 -15.50
CA PRO A 225 -26.18 6.77 -15.44
C PRO A 225 -25.47 6.44 -14.13
N ILE A 226 -24.22 6.00 -14.23
CA ILE A 226 -23.33 5.79 -13.09
C ILE A 226 -22.91 7.16 -12.57
N THR A 227 -23.12 7.40 -11.27
CA THR A 227 -22.72 8.64 -10.61
C THR A 227 -21.48 8.45 -9.76
N TRP A 228 -21.23 7.22 -9.30
CA TRP A 228 -20.01 6.85 -8.59
C TRP A 228 -19.73 5.35 -8.72
N LEU A 229 -18.45 4.97 -8.78
CA LEU A 229 -18.01 3.57 -8.88
C LEU A 229 -16.72 3.38 -8.09
N HIS A 230 -16.60 2.27 -7.36
CA HIS A 230 -15.39 1.92 -6.64
C HIS A 230 -15.19 0.41 -6.53
N LEU A 231 -13.94 -0.04 -6.67
CA LEU A 231 -13.51 -1.42 -6.46
C LEU A 231 -12.79 -1.52 -5.11
N VAL A 232 -13.21 -2.45 -4.25
CA VAL A 232 -12.63 -2.69 -2.92
C VAL A 232 -12.04 -4.09 -2.88
N ASP A 233 -10.79 -4.18 -2.43
CA ASP A 233 -10.04 -5.43 -2.27
C ASP A 233 -10.00 -6.33 -3.51
N GLY A 234 -10.11 -5.73 -4.71
CA GLY A 234 -10.15 -6.46 -5.98
C GLY A 234 -11.36 -7.39 -6.15
N ARG A 235 -12.33 -7.34 -5.24
CA ARG A 235 -13.45 -8.28 -5.15
C ARG A 235 -14.80 -7.58 -5.21
N TRP A 236 -14.99 -6.53 -4.42
CA TRP A 236 -16.29 -5.90 -4.27
C TRP A 236 -16.38 -4.67 -5.15
N VAL A 237 -17.34 -4.64 -6.07
CA VAL A 237 -17.62 -3.46 -6.88
C VAL A 237 -18.84 -2.77 -6.33
N PHE A 238 -18.68 -1.54 -5.87
CA PHE A 238 -19.78 -0.67 -5.48
C PHE A 238 -20.08 0.29 -6.62
N VAL A 239 -21.36 0.40 -6.97
CA VAL A 239 -21.81 1.36 -7.98
C VAL A 239 -23.00 2.12 -7.44
N ALA A 240 -22.88 3.44 -7.43
CA ALA A 240 -24.03 4.31 -7.30
C ALA A 240 -24.47 4.78 -8.69
N TYR A 241 -25.76 4.72 -8.93
CA TYR A 241 -26.36 5.13 -10.18
C TYR A 241 -27.68 5.86 -9.90
N SER A 242 -27.98 6.86 -10.71
CA SER A 242 -29.10 7.75 -10.45
C SER A 242 -29.66 8.34 -11.74
N ASN A 243 -30.98 8.54 -11.75
CA ASN A 243 -31.68 9.40 -12.70
C ASN A 243 -32.58 10.40 -11.93
N ASP A 244 -33.50 11.06 -12.63
CA ASP A 244 -34.40 12.07 -12.03
C ASP A 244 -35.45 11.46 -11.07
N GLU A 245 -35.69 10.15 -11.13
CA GLU A 245 -36.74 9.47 -10.35
C GLU A 245 -36.18 8.62 -9.21
N ILE A 246 -35.02 8.00 -9.43
CA ILE A 246 -34.48 6.95 -8.58
C ILE A 246 -32.98 7.17 -8.41
N SER A 247 -32.52 6.99 -7.18
CA SER A 247 -31.10 6.87 -6.85
C SER A 247 -30.84 5.59 -6.07
N ARG A 248 -29.81 4.84 -6.45
CA ARG A 248 -29.49 3.55 -5.85
C ARG A 248 -27.99 3.38 -5.66
N ILE A 249 -27.64 2.53 -4.71
CA ILE A 249 -26.33 1.90 -4.57
C ILE A 249 -26.48 0.39 -4.70
N ALA A 250 -25.54 -0.23 -5.38
CA ALA A 250 -25.49 -1.67 -5.55
C ALA A 250 -24.06 -2.18 -5.34
N CYS A 251 -23.94 -3.41 -4.86
CA CYS A 251 -22.68 -4.12 -4.68
C CYS A 251 -22.69 -5.40 -5.52
N TRP A 252 -21.55 -5.70 -6.15
CA TRP A 252 -21.28 -6.98 -6.81
C TRP A 252 -20.06 -7.63 -6.16
N ASP A 253 -20.13 -8.94 -5.96
CA ASP A 253 -18.97 -9.77 -5.64
C ASP A 253 -18.41 -10.33 -6.95
N LEU A 254 -17.24 -9.86 -7.38
CA LEU A 254 -16.60 -10.33 -8.61
C LEU A 254 -16.19 -11.80 -8.56
N LEU A 255 -16.14 -12.40 -7.36
CA LEU A 255 -15.90 -13.83 -7.20
C LEU A 255 -17.20 -14.65 -7.26
N ALA A 256 -18.36 -14.01 -7.12
CA ALA A 256 -19.63 -14.67 -7.34
C ALA A 256 -19.89 -14.83 -8.83
N THR A 257 -20.42 -15.98 -9.25
CA THR A 257 -20.79 -16.24 -10.64
C THR A 257 -22.08 -15.53 -11.07
N GLN A 258 -22.62 -14.64 -10.23
CA GLN A 258 -23.92 -14.00 -10.42
C GLN A 258 -23.74 -12.66 -11.13
N THR A 259 -24.61 -12.38 -12.10
CA THR A 259 -24.64 -11.08 -12.80
C THR A 259 -25.42 -10.01 -12.04
N GLU A 260 -26.26 -10.44 -11.09
CA GLU A 260 -27.06 -9.56 -10.25
C GLU A 260 -26.24 -9.02 -9.08
N ALA A 261 -26.61 -7.83 -8.61
CA ALA A 261 -26.02 -7.26 -7.41
C ALA A 261 -26.35 -8.14 -6.21
N ILE A 262 -25.35 -8.43 -5.38
CA ILE A 262 -25.53 -9.20 -4.14
C ILE A 262 -26.28 -8.41 -3.06
N ALA A 263 -26.30 -7.09 -3.20
CA ALA A 263 -26.96 -6.13 -2.34
C ALA A 263 -27.31 -4.88 -3.14
N GLU A 264 -28.51 -4.35 -2.90
CA GLU A 264 -28.95 -3.05 -3.43
C GLU A 264 -29.61 -2.24 -2.32
N GLY A 265 -29.52 -0.92 -2.42
CA GLY A 265 -30.16 0.03 -1.51
C GLY A 265 -30.65 1.26 -2.26
N PHE A 266 -31.80 1.79 -1.86
CA PHE A 266 -32.29 3.08 -2.35
C PHE A 266 -31.60 4.20 -1.58
N LEU A 267 -31.26 5.27 -2.29
CA LEU A 267 -30.67 6.48 -1.73
C LEU A 267 -31.67 7.63 -1.82
N SER A 268 -31.57 8.58 -0.90
CA SER A 268 -32.42 9.78 -0.91
C SER A 268 -32.03 10.79 -1.99
N GLY A 269 -30.92 10.57 -2.69
CA GLY A 269 -30.44 11.46 -3.72
C GLY A 269 -29.17 10.95 -4.40
N ARG A 270 -28.75 11.63 -5.47
CA ARG A 270 -27.58 11.28 -6.28
C ARG A 270 -26.31 11.33 -5.44
N VAL A 271 -25.45 10.31 -5.56
CA VAL A 271 -24.11 10.35 -4.96
C VAL A 271 -23.23 11.34 -5.73
N GLU A 272 -22.80 12.40 -5.06
CA GLU A 272 -21.92 13.44 -5.62
C GLU A 272 -20.44 13.13 -5.36
N SER A 273 -20.16 12.55 -4.19
CA SER A 273 -18.84 12.06 -3.81
C SER A 273 -19.00 10.94 -2.80
N ALA A 274 -17.99 10.08 -2.70
CA ALA A 274 -17.99 9.01 -1.72
C ALA A 274 -16.58 8.53 -1.38
N ARG A 275 -16.47 7.96 -0.19
CA ARG A 275 -15.29 7.27 0.32
C ARG A 275 -15.68 5.90 0.87
N VAL A 276 -14.73 4.97 0.79
CA VAL A 276 -14.90 3.61 1.25
C VAL A 276 -13.67 3.19 2.03
N GLU A 277 -13.89 2.44 3.10
CA GLU A 277 -12.84 1.92 3.97
C GLU A 277 -13.21 0.50 4.39
N THR A 278 -12.23 -0.41 4.32
CA THR A 278 -12.37 -1.75 4.90
C THR A 278 -11.98 -1.67 6.37
N GLN A 279 -12.93 -1.93 7.26
CA GLN A 279 -12.74 -1.95 8.71
C GLN A 279 -12.94 -3.38 9.25
N ASP A 280 -12.58 -3.63 10.52
CA ASP A 280 -12.70 -4.94 11.15
C ASP A 280 -14.13 -5.52 11.07
N ASN A 281 -15.14 -4.64 11.09
CA ASN A 281 -16.56 -5.01 11.06
C ASN A 281 -17.18 -5.02 9.65
N GLY A 282 -16.38 -4.84 8.60
CA GLY A 282 -16.82 -4.88 7.21
C GLY A 282 -16.45 -3.65 6.40
N ILE A 283 -17.08 -3.49 5.24
CA ILE A 283 -16.84 -2.37 4.33
C ILE A 283 -17.77 -1.23 4.72
N VAL A 284 -17.19 -0.08 5.07
CA VAL A 284 -17.93 1.15 5.42
C VAL A 284 -17.83 2.13 4.26
N LEU A 285 -18.97 2.73 3.91
CA LEU A 285 -19.10 3.71 2.86
C LEU A 285 -19.64 5.01 3.44
N ALA A 286 -19.02 6.12 3.10
CA ALA A 286 -19.51 7.47 3.36
C ALA A 286 -19.91 8.10 2.03
N LEU A 287 -21.20 8.35 1.83
CA LEU A 287 -21.80 8.79 0.58
C LEU A 287 -22.36 10.21 0.74
N ALA A 288 -21.76 11.20 0.09
CA ALA A 288 -22.38 12.54 -0.01
C ALA A 288 -23.53 12.48 -1.02
N LEU A 289 -24.75 12.73 -0.55
CA LEU A 289 -25.96 12.70 -1.34
C LEU A 289 -26.38 14.13 -1.68
N GLY A 290 -26.55 14.41 -2.97
CA GLY A 290 -27.14 15.64 -3.48
C GLY A 290 -28.66 15.60 -3.45
N GLY A 291 -29.33 16.75 -3.41
CA GLY A 291 -30.79 16.86 -3.39
C GLY A 291 -31.29 17.99 -2.49
N HIS A 292 -32.56 17.91 -2.08
CA HIS A 292 -33.18 18.91 -1.19
C HIS A 292 -32.65 18.84 0.25
N GLN A 293 -32.12 17.69 0.65
CA GLN A 293 -31.46 17.46 1.94
C GLN A 293 -30.05 16.96 1.66
N SER A 294 -29.12 17.89 1.43
CA SER A 294 -27.71 17.56 1.29
C SER A 294 -27.18 16.98 2.61
N GLY A 295 -26.43 15.89 2.51
CA GLY A 295 -25.92 15.20 3.69
C GLY A 295 -25.03 14.02 3.33
N VAL A 296 -24.37 13.46 4.33
CA VAL A 296 -23.58 12.24 4.19
C VAL A 296 -24.32 11.06 4.80
N LEU A 297 -24.57 10.04 4.01
CA LEU A 297 -25.02 8.73 4.49
C LEU A 297 -23.79 7.86 4.77
N VAL A 298 -23.61 7.45 6.02
CA VAL A 298 -22.63 6.42 6.40
C VAL A 298 -23.34 5.08 6.48
N THR A 299 -22.92 4.13 5.66
CA THR A 299 -23.55 2.81 5.54
C THR A 299 -22.49 1.71 5.48
N THR A 300 -22.86 0.49 5.84
CA THR A 300 -21.96 -0.66 5.76
C THR A 300 -22.62 -1.83 5.05
N LEU A 301 -21.83 -2.61 4.32
CA LEU A 301 -22.28 -3.87 3.76
C LEU A 301 -22.16 -4.98 4.82
N ARG A 302 -23.30 -5.54 5.25
CA ARG A 302 -23.33 -6.63 6.24
C ARG A 302 -24.04 -7.85 5.69
N GLU A 303 -23.58 -9.03 6.11
CA GLU A 303 -24.29 -10.28 5.86
C GLU A 303 -25.45 -10.42 6.87
N LYS A 304 -26.67 -10.57 6.36
CA LYS A 304 -27.87 -10.84 7.14
C LYS A 304 -28.50 -12.15 6.66
N GLY A 305 -28.16 -13.24 7.33
CA GLY A 305 -28.54 -14.58 6.90
C GLY A 305 -27.63 -15.06 5.77
N LYS A 306 -28.18 -15.29 4.57
CA LYS A 306 -27.42 -15.68 3.36
C LYS A 306 -27.36 -14.58 2.30
N LYS A 307 -27.67 -13.34 2.69
CA LYS A 307 -27.75 -12.19 1.77
C LYS A 307 -26.97 -11.03 2.35
N TYR A 308 -26.35 -10.25 1.47
CA TYR A 308 -25.74 -8.99 1.85
C TYR A 308 -26.79 -7.88 1.78
N VAL A 309 -26.75 -6.98 2.75
CA VAL A 309 -27.63 -5.81 2.81
C VAL A 309 -26.82 -4.58 3.22
N PHE A 310 -27.20 -3.42 2.68
CA PHE A 310 -26.70 -2.15 3.19
C PHE A 310 -27.40 -1.82 4.50
N HIS A 311 -26.61 -1.46 5.51
CA HIS A 311 -27.08 -1.05 6.82
C HIS A 311 -26.60 0.37 7.12
N GLU A 312 -27.54 1.30 7.26
CA GLU A 312 -27.25 2.68 7.67
C GLU A 312 -26.65 2.68 9.07
N LEU A 313 -25.47 3.28 9.20
CA LEU A 313 -24.75 3.47 10.46
C LEU A 313 -25.04 4.86 11.03
N ALA A 314 -24.98 5.89 10.19
CA ALA A 314 -25.22 7.27 10.59
C ALA A 314 -25.65 8.12 9.40
N ARG A 315 -26.26 9.26 9.72
CA ARG A 315 -26.58 10.32 8.76
C ARG A 315 -26.05 11.63 9.30
N VAL A 316 -25.13 12.23 8.55
CA VAL A 316 -24.53 13.53 8.89
C VAL A 316 -25.21 14.58 8.04
N GLU A 317 -26.01 15.42 8.68
CA GLU A 317 -26.69 16.54 8.02
C GLU A 317 -25.71 17.70 7.80
N GLN A 318 -26.06 18.60 6.87
CA GLN A 318 -25.33 19.87 6.59
C GLN A 318 -23.89 19.70 6.06
N SER A 319 -23.37 18.48 6.00
CA SER A 319 -22.05 18.16 5.48
C SER A 319 -22.17 17.54 4.09
N SER A 320 -21.31 17.92 3.16
CA SER A 320 -21.22 17.27 1.85
C SER A 320 -19.78 17.25 1.33
N HIS A 321 -19.58 16.67 0.14
CA HIS A 321 -18.27 16.52 -0.49
C HIS A 321 -17.27 15.76 0.39
N VAL A 322 -17.50 14.45 0.56
CA VAL A 322 -16.66 13.58 1.40
C VAL A 322 -15.32 13.34 0.71
N LEU A 323 -14.24 13.76 1.34
CA LEU A 323 -12.87 13.64 0.85
C LEU A 323 -12.05 12.60 1.62
N MET A 324 -12.49 12.23 2.83
CA MET A 324 -11.81 11.27 3.70
C MET A 324 -12.83 10.44 4.48
N LEU A 325 -12.51 9.17 4.68
CA LEU A 325 -13.15 8.28 5.66
C LEU A 325 -12.01 7.53 6.37
N SER A 326 -11.89 7.67 7.68
CA SER A 326 -10.92 6.96 8.50
C SER A 326 -11.53 6.61 9.85
N GLY A 327 -11.86 5.33 10.06
CA GLY A 327 -12.61 4.86 11.21
C GLY A 327 -13.96 5.59 11.35
N THR A 328 -14.12 6.33 12.44
CA THR A 328 -15.33 7.11 12.75
C THR A 328 -15.28 8.55 12.21
N ILE A 329 -14.18 8.95 11.58
CA ILE A 329 -13.94 10.33 11.16
C ILE A 329 -14.16 10.50 9.66
N LEU A 330 -15.02 11.45 9.30
CA LEU A 330 -15.17 11.96 7.94
C LEU A 330 -14.36 13.24 7.77
N GLY A 331 -13.76 13.42 6.61
CA GLY A 331 -13.28 14.73 6.15
C GLY A 331 -14.20 15.24 5.05
N CYS A 332 -14.87 16.36 5.30
CA CYS A 332 -15.85 16.97 4.40
C CYS A 332 -15.36 18.34 3.95
N ALA A 333 -15.67 18.72 2.71
CA ALA A 333 -15.27 20.01 2.17
C ALA A 333 -16.32 21.13 2.33
N VAL A 334 -17.58 20.76 2.53
CA VAL A 334 -18.70 21.71 2.55
C VAL A 334 -19.53 21.53 3.80
N LEU A 335 -19.74 22.60 4.55
CA LEU A 335 -20.58 22.69 5.75
C LEU A 335 -21.62 23.79 5.55
N ASN A 336 -22.90 23.50 5.76
CA ASN A 336 -24.00 24.46 5.59
C ASN A 336 -23.95 25.19 4.22
N ASP A 337 -23.70 24.42 3.15
CA ASP A 337 -23.52 24.90 1.77
C ASP A 337 -22.36 25.90 1.56
N ALA A 338 -21.49 26.07 2.55
CA ALA A 338 -20.27 26.85 2.45
C ALA A 338 -19.04 25.92 2.32
N ASN A 339 -18.08 26.30 1.49
CA ASN A 339 -16.82 25.56 1.28
C ASN A 339 -15.88 25.71 2.48
N VAL A 340 -16.25 25.09 3.59
CA VAL A 340 -15.54 25.09 4.87
C VAL A 340 -15.10 23.66 5.15
N PRO A 341 -13.82 23.32 4.89
CA PRO A 341 -13.28 22.02 5.23
C PRO A 341 -13.35 21.77 6.73
N HIS A 342 -13.85 20.59 7.12
CA HIS A 342 -14.04 20.21 8.51
C HIS A 342 -13.96 18.70 8.66
N LEU A 343 -13.83 18.24 9.90
CA LEU A 343 -13.93 16.83 10.25
C LEU A 343 -15.26 16.57 10.96
N VAL A 344 -15.81 15.37 10.79
CA VAL A 344 -17.00 14.93 11.51
C VAL A 344 -16.75 13.56 12.10
N ASP A 345 -16.90 13.41 13.41
CA ASP A 345 -17.10 12.10 14.02
C ASP A 345 -18.56 11.70 13.82
N TRP A 346 -18.78 10.78 12.88
CA TRP A 346 -20.13 10.38 12.48
C TRP A 346 -20.83 9.50 13.52
N GLU A 347 -20.08 8.86 14.43
CA GLU A 347 -20.64 8.04 15.50
C GLU A 347 -21.17 8.92 16.63
N ASN A 348 -20.40 9.95 16.99
CA ASN A 348 -20.77 10.90 18.04
C ASN A 348 -21.49 12.15 17.53
N ASN A 349 -21.73 12.24 16.21
CA ASN A 349 -22.28 13.41 15.52
C ASN A 349 -21.62 14.73 15.92
N THR A 350 -20.29 14.71 16.05
CA THR A 350 -19.50 15.85 16.52
C THR A 350 -18.69 16.43 15.36
N VAL A 351 -18.78 17.75 15.16
CA VAL A 351 -18.05 18.46 14.11
C VAL A 351 -16.80 19.11 14.71
N TYR A 352 -15.65 18.92 14.06
CA TYR A 352 -14.40 19.56 14.40
C TYR A 352 -13.99 20.53 13.28
N GLU A 353 -13.93 21.81 13.62
CA GLU A 353 -13.52 22.87 12.70
C GLU A 353 -12.01 22.83 12.46
N ILE A 354 -11.60 22.86 11.18
CA ILE A 354 -10.20 23.02 10.81
C ILE A 354 -9.87 24.53 10.84
N PRO A 355 -8.93 24.97 11.70
CA PRO A 355 -8.64 26.40 11.84
C PRO A 355 -8.07 27.00 10.56
N ALA A 356 -8.18 28.31 10.40
CA ALA A 356 -7.51 29.01 9.31
C ALA A 356 -5.99 28.98 9.49
N PRO A 357 -5.21 28.85 8.40
CA PRO A 357 -3.79 29.16 8.43
C PRO A 357 -3.53 30.59 8.94
N PRO A 358 -2.49 30.85 9.76
CA PRO A 358 -2.13 32.18 10.20
C PRO A 358 -1.89 33.13 9.01
N GLY A 359 -2.49 34.31 9.07
CA GLY A 359 -2.37 35.32 8.00
C GLY A 359 -3.19 35.04 6.74
N ALA A 360 -3.83 33.87 6.63
CA ALA A 360 -4.84 33.66 5.61
C ALA A 360 -6.10 34.44 5.98
N LEU A 361 -6.34 35.54 5.25
CA LEU A 361 -7.70 36.08 5.13
C LEU A 361 -8.59 35.00 4.52
N ASP A 362 -9.90 35.17 4.61
CA ASP A 362 -10.87 34.31 3.91
C ASP A 362 -10.80 34.58 2.40
N THR A 363 -9.68 34.18 1.79
CA THR A 363 -9.35 34.39 0.39
C THR A 363 -10.18 33.46 -0.49
N PRO A 364 -10.46 33.85 -1.75
CA PRO A 364 -11.22 33.01 -2.67
C PRO A 364 -10.67 31.58 -2.81
N GLU A 365 -9.34 31.42 -2.74
CA GLU A 365 -8.67 30.12 -2.78
C GLU A 365 -9.03 29.22 -1.58
N ARG A 366 -9.18 29.80 -0.37
CA ARG A 366 -9.59 29.03 0.82
C ARG A 366 -11.06 28.61 0.75
N ARG A 367 -11.89 29.38 0.04
CA ARG A 367 -13.28 29.06 -0.29
C ARG A 367 -13.41 28.08 -1.45
N SER A 368 -12.32 27.58 -2.03
CA SER A 368 -12.38 26.46 -2.98
C SER A 368 -12.49 25.12 -2.25
N VAL A 369 -13.18 24.17 -2.88
CA VAL A 369 -13.27 22.79 -2.40
C VAL A 369 -11.86 22.18 -2.45
N PRO A 370 -11.29 21.69 -1.33
CA PRO A 370 -10.00 21.02 -1.36
C PRO A 370 -10.04 19.76 -2.23
N HIS A 371 -8.88 19.40 -2.78
CA HIS A 371 -8.73 18.17 -3.57
C HIS A 371 -8.73 16.92 -2.68
N LEU A 372 -8.21 17.05 -1.46
CA LEU A 372 -8.03 15.93 -0.54
C LEU A 372 -7.99 16.44 0.91
N ILE A 373 -8.57 15.66 1.81
CA ILE A 373 -8.30 15.71 3.25
C ILE A 373 -7.76 14.34 3.61
N ALA A 374 -6.70 14.29 4.41
CA ALA A 374 -6.14 13.03 4.89
C ALA A 374 -5.59 13.18 6.30
N ILE A 375 -5.75 12.14 7.10
CA ILE A 375 -5.19 12.07 8.44
C ILE A 375 -4.34 10.81 8.56
N GLN A 376 -3.18 10.94 9.17
CA GLN A 376 -2.34 9.81 9.54
C GLN A 376 -1.63 10.15 10.84
N ASN A 377 -1.84 9.32 11.86
CA ASN A 377 -1.42 9.60 13.23
C ASN A 377 -1.96 10.98 13.69
N ASP A 378 -1.08 11.84 14.16
CA ASP A 378 -1.41 13.17 14.69
C ASP A 378 -1.27 14.27 13.62
N ILE A 379 -1.19 13.89 12.34
CA ILE A 379 -1.01 14.82 11.22
C ILE A 379 -2.24 14.78 10.32
N LEU A 380 -2.88 15.94 10.21
CA LEU A 380 -3.95 16.21 9.26
C LEU A 380 -3.39 17.07 8.13
N VAL A 381 -3.70 16.71 6.88
CA VAL A 381 -3.39 17.52 5.71
C VAL A 381 -4.66 17.90 4.96
N VAL A 382 -4.71 19.15 4.50
CA VAL A 382 -5.73 19.65 3.59
C VAL A 382 -5.04 20.11 2.31
N VAL A 383 -5.31 19.41 1.21
CA VAL A 383 -4.68 19.68 -0.08
C VAL A 383 -5.57 20.60 -0.89
N ARG A 384 -5.06 21.79 -1.20
CA ARG A 384 -5.74 22.83 -2.00
C ARG A 384 -5.05 23.03 -3.33
N HIS A 385 -5.61 23.87 -4.19
CA HIS A 385 -5.04 24.15 -5.49
C HIS A 385 -3.59 24.67 -5.42
N THR A 386 -3.25 25.51 -4.44
CA THR A 386 -1.96 26.22 -4.36
C THR A 386 -0.99 25.67 -3.32
N GLY A 387 -1.39 24.66 -2.55
CA GLY A 387 -0.59 24.19 -1.42
C GLY A 387 -1.17 23.03 -0.65
N VAL A 388 -0.34 22.46 0.21
CA VAL A 388 -0.75 21.47 1.23
C VAL A 388 -0.69 22.14 2.59
N GLU A 389 -1.85 22.37 3.20
CA GLU A 389 -1.95 22.85 4.58
C GLU A 389 -1.73 21.66 5.52
N VAL A 390 -0.85 21.81 6.51
CA VAL A 390 -0.50 20.78 7.48
C VAL A 390 -0.92 21.24 8.86
N TYR A 391 -1.64 20.38 9.56
CA TYR A 391 -2.16 20.61 10.91
C TYR A 391 -1.73 19.47 11.83
N GLN A 392 -1.54 19.78 13.10
CA GLN A 392 -1.46 18.81 14.16
C GLN A 392 -2.88 18.52 14.67
N SER A 393 -3.25 17.24 14.68
CA SER A 393 -4.50 16.74 15.23
C SER A 393 -4.21 15.84 16.42
N HIS A 394 -4.95 16.00 17.52
CA HIS A 394 -4.88 15.07 18.63
C HIS A 394 -5.75 13.83 18.32
N PRO A 395 -5.33 12.59 18.66
CA PRO A 395 -6.09 11.38 18.34
C PRO A 395 -7.54 11.39 18.83
N SER A 396 -7.79 12.06 19.96
CA SER A 396 -9.14 12.18 20.55
C SER A 396 -9.92 13.39 20.05
N PHE A 397 -9.31 14.28 19.26
CA PHE A 397 -9.86 15.59 18.86
C PHE A 397 -10.40 16.47 20.01
N GLN A 398 -10.06 16.13 21.27
CA GLN A 398 -10.45 16.92 22.45
C GLN A 398 -9.69 18.24 22.53
N GLN A 399 -8.52 18.31 21.88
CA GLN A 399 -7.76 19.54 21.72
C GLN A 399 -8.04 20.13 20.33
N PRO A 400 -8.19 21.45 20.22
CA PRO A 400 -8.28 22.11 18.93
C PRO A 400 -7.08 21.74 18.05
N MET A 401 -7.34 21.48 16.78
CA MET A 401 -6.26 21.31 15.80
C MET A 401 -5.42 22.57 15.73
N SER A 402 -4.11 22.44 15.53
CA SER A 402 -3.20 23.57 15.37
C SER A 402 -2.60 23.55 13.98
N PHE A 403 -2.62 24.69 13.29
CA PHE A 403 -1.92 24.83 12.02
C PHE A 403 -0.41 24.78 12.28
N LEU A 404 0.29 23.93 11.52
CA LEU A 404 1.74 23.83 11.59
C LEU A 404 2.38 24.67 10.49
N ARG A 405 2.07 24.36 9.22
CA ARG A 405 2.71 24.98 8.06
C ARG A 405 1.90 24.82 6.78
N LEU A 406 2.24 25.65 5.80
CA LEU A 406 1.82 25.52 4.41
C LEU A 406 3.00 25.02 3.59
N ILE A 407 2.83 23.91 2.88
CA ILE A 407 3.81 23.43 1.91
C ILE A 407 3.40 23.97 0.54
N PRO A 408 4.11 24.99 0.00
CA PRO A 408 3.79 25.54 -1.31
C PRO A 408 4.14 24.52 -2.39
N VAL A 409 3.22 24.29 -3.31
CA VAL A 409 3.42 23.43 -4.48
C VAL A 409 2.90 24.12 -5.73
N SER A 410 3.24 23.56 -6.89
CA SER A 410 2.65 24.00 -8.15
C SER A 410 1.15 23.70 -8.15
N SER A 411 0.35 24.45 -8.94
CA SER A 411 -1.10 24.25 -9.09
C SER A 411 -1.50 22.77 -9.16
N ILE A 412 -2.17 22.30 -8.11
CA ILE A 412 -2.61 20.91 -7.95
C ILE A 412 -3.90 20.71 -8.74
N TRP A 413 -3.97 19.61 -9.46
CA TRP A 413 -5.16 19.16 -10.19
C TRP A 413 -5.80 17.96 -9.49
N GLU A 414 -4.98 17.07 -8.92
CA GLU A 414 -5.43 15.86 -8.25
C GLU A 414 -4.42 15.48 -7.16
N ALA A 415 -4.90 14.88 -6.07
CA ALA A 415 -4.06 14.43 -4.97
C ALA A 415 -4.56 13.08 -4.44
N VAL A 416 -3.62 12.21 -4.07
CA VAL A 416 -3.91 10.91 -3.47
C VAL A 416 -2.94 10.60 -2.35
N VAL A 417 -3.43 9.90 -1.31
CA VAL A 417 -2.58 9.33 -0.25
C VAL A 417 -2.00 8.02 -0.75
N VAL A 418 -0.68 7.86 -0.61
CA VAL A 418 0.00 6.59 -0.89
C VAL A 418 0.07 5.78 0.39
N PRO A 419 -0.50 4.56 0.42
CA PRO A 419 -0.33 3.67 1.56
C PRO A 419 1.16 3.38 1.76
N THR A 420 1.69 3.75 2.92
CA THR A 420 3.08 3.52 3.29
C THR A 420 3.14 2.85 4.66
N PRO A 421 4.06 1.88 4.89
CA PRO A 421 4.25 1.28 6.20
C PRO A 421 4.92 2.23 7.20
N THR A 422 5.34 3.43 6.76
CA THR A 422 5.97 4.42 7.62
C THR A 422 4.94 5.23 8.41
N THR A 423 5.37 5.84 9.52
CA THR A 423 4.56 6.83 10.26
C THR A 423 4.39 8.16 9.52
N ARG A 424 5.06 8.33 8.38
CA ARG A 424 4.97 9.53 7.55
C ARG A 424 3.77 9.48 6.62
N LEU A 425 3.10 10.61 6.47
CA LEU A 425 2.05 10.79 5.49
C LEU A 425 2.69 11.02 4.12
N HIS A 426 2.35 10.19 3.14
CA HIS A 426 2.88 10.26 1.78
C HIS A 426 1.78 10.64 0.79
N LEU A 427 1.93 11.80 0.15
CA LEU A 427 1.04 12.30 -0.87
C LEU A 427 1.69 12.22 -2.26
N LEU A 428 0.85 11.95 -3.25
CA LEU A 428 1.17 12.19 -4.65
C LEU A 428 0.23 13.22 -5.23
N LEU A 429 0.84 14.24 -5.83
CA LEU A 429 0.18 15.40 -6.36
C LEU A 429 0.37 15.40 -7.87
N LEU A 430 -0.72 15.41 -8.62
CA LEU A 430 -0.70 15.78 -10.03
C LEU A 430 -0.78 17.31 -10.07
N THR A 431 0.28 17.94 -10.54
CA THR A 431 0.40 19.40 -10.63
C THR A 431 0.64 19.85 -12.07
N SER A 432 0.58 21.15 -12.31
CA SER A 432 0.97 21.76 -13.59
C SER A 432 2.41 21.44 -14.01
N ARG A 433 3.31 21.15 -13.05
CA ARG A 433 4.70 20.76 -13.33
C ARG A 433 4.90 19.26 -13.51
N GLY A 434 3.88 18.44 -13.29
CA GLY A 434 3.92 16.98 -13.39
C GLY A 434 3.51 16.29 -12.09
N ILE A 435 4.09 15.14 -11.80
CA ILE A 435 3.81 14.38 -10.58
C ILE A 435 4.85 14.73 -9.52
N GLU A 436 4.38 15.32 -8.43
CA GLU A 436 5.17 15.66 -7.25
C GLU A 436 4.82 14.69 -6.11
N SER A 437 5.82 14.23 -5.38
CA SER A 437 5.67 13.46 -4.14
C SER A 437 5.97 14.35 -2.97
N VAL A 438 5.06 14.40 -2.02
CA VAL A 438 5.21 15.15 -0.77
C VAL A 438 5.13 14.18 0.38
N THR A 439 6.19 14.12 1.18
CA THR A 439 6.19 13.36 2.43
C THR A 439 6.17 14.34 3.58
N VAL A 440 5.25 14.13 4.52
CA VAL A 440 5.05 14.96 5.71
C VAL A 440 5.31 14.09 6.93
N ASP A 441 6.14 14.58 7.86
CA ASP A 441 6.35 13.94 9.15
C ASP A 441 5.98 14.83 10.35
N GLU A 442 5.92 14.18 11.52
CA GLU A 442 5.58 14.79 12.80
C GLU A 442 6.60 15.82 13.28
N HIS A 443 7.86 15.74 12.82
CA HIS A 443 8.96 16.58 13.29
C HIS A 443 9.12 17.86 12.48
N ASP A 444 8.00 18.34 11.93
CA ASP A 444 7.92 19.51 11.05
C ASP A 444 8.75 19.41 9.75
N SER A 445 9.30 18.24 9.45
CA SER A 445 10.10 18.04 8.24
C SER A 445 9.20 17.64 7.07
N HIS A 446 9.53 18.14 5.89
CA HIS A 446 8.85 17.75 4.66
C HIS A 446 9.86 17.59 3.54
N GLU A 447 9.57 16.65 2.65
CA GLU A 447 10.37 16.40 1.45
C GLU A 447 9.44 16.48 0.24
N ILE A 448 9.77 17.36 -0.70
CA ILE A 448 9.10 17.46 -2.00
C ILE A 448 10.07 16.94 -3.04
N SER A 449 9.69 15.85 -3.69
CA SER A 449 10.44 15.27 -4.79
C SER A 449 9.58 15.23 -6.05
N CYS A 450 10.05 15.85 -7.14
CA CYS A 450 9.39 15.72 -8.44
C CYS A 450 9.70 14.33 -9.02
N ILE A 451 8.69 13.47 -9.11
CA ILE A 451 8.83 12.10 -9.63
C ILE A 451 8.84 12.12 -11.16
N ALA A 452 7.95 12.90 -11.77
CA ALA A 452 7.84 13.00 -13.20
C ALA A 452 7.49 14.44 -13.58
N ARG A 453 8.23 15.02 -14.53
CA ARG A 453 7.88 16.35 -15.06
C ARG A 453 6.81 16.22 -16.11
N SER A 454 5.89 17.19 -16.15
CA SER A 454 4.95 17.34 -17.25
C SER A 454 5.76 17.51 -18.55
N PRO A 455 5.44 16.77 -19.61
CA PRO A 455 6.08 17.01 -20.90
C PRO A 455 5.79 18.46 -21.31
N LYS A 456 6.80 19.14 -21.86
CA LYS A 456 6.62 20.50 -22.39
C LYS A 456 5.57 20.46 -23.50
N CYS A 457 4.32 20.85 -23.19
CA CYS A 457 3.30 21.10 -24.20
C CYS A 457 3.70 22.41 -24.87
N SER A 458 4.01 22.40 -26.16
CA SER A 458 4.15 23.64 -26.97
C SER A 458 2.86 24.48 -27.02
N CYS A 459 1.78 23.92 -26.50
CA CYS A 459 0.44 24.45 -26.33
C CYS A 459 0.26 25.28 -25.04
N PHE A 460 1.12 25.09 -24.04
CA PHE A 460 1.06 25.85 -22.79
C PHE A 460 1.93 27.10 -22.93
N ILE A 461 1.27 28.26 -23.02
CA ILE A 461 1.93 29.54 -22.81
C ILE A 461 2.26 29.59 -21.31
N GLU A 462 3.53 29.71 -20.94
CA GLU A 462 3.95 29.84 -19.54
C GLU A 462 3.15 30.99 -18.90
N ASP A 463 2.52 30.72 -17.74
CA ASP A 463 1.94 31.79 -16.95
C ASP A 463 3.03 32.84 -16.69
N PRO A 464 2.75 34.14 -16.91
CA PRO A 464 3.72 35.18 -16.63
C PRO A 464 4.18 35.04 -15.17
N PRO A 465 5.47 35.24 -14.88
CA PRO A 465 5.99 35.15 -13.53
C PRO A 465 5.14 36.05 -12.61
N PRO A 466 4.81 35.59 -11.39
CA PRO A 466 3.98 36.36 -10.47
C PRO A 466 4.62 37.72 -10.28
N SER A 467 3.92 38.77 -10.71
CA SER A 467 4.31 40.15 -10.45
C SER A 467 4.19 40.35 -8.94
N TYR A 468 5.34 40.44 -8.26
CA TYR A 468 5.39 40.91 -6.89
C TYR A 468 4.79 42.32 -6.84
N LEU A 469 3.61 42.45 -6.24
CA LEU A 469 3.00 43.71 -5.82
C LEU A 469 3.06 43.80 -4.30
#